data_AF-A0A536HN21-F1
#
_entry.id   AF-A0A536HN21-F1
#
_cell.length_a   1.000
_cell.length_b   1.000
_cell.length_c   1.000
_cell.angle_alpha   90.00
_cell.angle_beta   90.00
_cell.angle_gamma   90.00
#
_symmetry.space_group_name_H-M   'P 1'
#
loop_
_entity.id
_entity.type
_entity.pdbx_description
1 polymer ?
#
loop_
_entity_poly.entity_id
_entity_poly.type
_entity_poly.pdbx_seq_one_letter_code
_entity_poly.pdbx_strand_id
1 'polypeptide(L)' 'MTLRPDATVECADCGLPMFPIAETSENVTLECANRHRVVTALPADRATRVLIDNWIAKKGAQLHVQHERWERGEDEE' A
#
# COMPACT_ATOMS: atom_id res chain seq x y z
N MET A 1 8.57 13.93 7.20
CA MET A 1 8.21 12.53 7.52
C MET A 1 9.18 11.63 6.80
N THR A 2 9.76 10.64 7.48
CA THR A 2 10.82 9.80 6.91
C THR A 2 10.33 8.37 6.83
N LEU A 3 10.43 7.76 5.64
CA LEU A 3 10.16 6.34 5.45
C LEU A 3 11.12 5.49 6.28
N ARG A 4 10.59 4.46 6.93
CA ARG A 4 11.39 3.45 7.61
C ARG A 4 12.07 2.54 6.57
N PRO A 5 13.11 1.77 6.95
CA PRO A 5 13.81 0.87 6.04
C PRO A 5 12.94 -0.19 5.35
N ASP A 6 11.76 -0.49 5.91
CA ASP A 6 10.77 -1.42 5.36
C ASP A 6 9.73 -0.74 4.44
N ALA A 7 9.98 0.52 4.07
CA ALA A 7 9.10 1.38 3.29
C ALA A 7 7.74 1.68 3.94
N THR A 8 7.65 1.60 5.27
CA THR A 8 6.46 1.98 6.04
C THR A 8 6.67 3.27 6.84
N VAL A 9 5.58 3.82 7.36
CA VAL A 9 5.59 4.94 8.31
C VAL A 9 4.52 4.73 9.37
N GLU A 10 4.63 5.43 10.51
CA GLU A 10 3.59 5.45 11.53
C GLU A 10 2.56 6.55 11.21
N CYS A 11 1.28 6.25 11.34
CA CYS A 11 0.20 7.21 11.15
C CYS A 11 0.17 8.22 12.31
N ALA A 12 0.30 9.51 12.00
CA ALA A 12 0.27 10.57 13.00
C ALA A 12 -1.07 10.65 13.75
N ASP A 13 -2.18 10.25 13.12
CA ASP A 13 -3.52 10.36 13.70
C ASP A 13 -3.90 9.19 14.61
N CYS A 14 -3.44 7.96 14.30
CA CYS A 14 -3.88 6.76 15.01
C CYS A 14 -2.77 5.79 15.44
N GLY A 15 -1.49 6.11 15.18
CA GLY A 15 -0.35 5.26 15.56
C GLY A 15 -0.24 3.93 14.81
N LEU A 16 -1.16 3.64 13.89
CA LEU A 16 -1.12 2.42 13.09
C LEU A 16 -0.06 2.53 11.98
N PRO A 17 0.54 1.39 11.58
CA PRO A 17 1.44 1.39 10.43
C PRO A 17 0.69 1.76 9.15
N MET A 18 1.33 2.59 8.33
CA MET A 18 0.90 2.96 6.99
C MET A 18 1.75 2.22 5.96
N PHE A 19 1.11 1.68 4.95
CA PHE A 19 1.74 0.89 3.90
C PHE A 19 1.59 1.59 2.55
N PRO A 20 2.56 1.47 1.63
CA PRO A 20 2.42 1.96 0.27
C PRO A 20 1.21 1.34 -0.43
N ILE A 21 0.40 2.18 -1.08
CA ILE A 21 -0.77 1.74 -1.86
C ILE A 21 -0.76 2.22 -3.31
N ALA A 22 0.01 3.26 -3.61
CA ALA A 22 0.18 3.79 -4.96
C ALA A 22 1.47 4.62 -5.03
N GLU A 23 2.05 4.71 -6.22
CA GLU A 23 3.16 5.62 -6.50
C GLU A 23 2.99 6.35 -7.84
N THR A 24 3.76 7.43 -7.98
CA THR A 24 3.95 8.22 -9.20
C THR A 24 5.46 8.35 -9.41
N SER A 25 5.89 9.02 -10.49
CA SER A 25 7.32 9.27 -10.71
C SER A 25 8.02 10.06 -9.60
N GLU A 26 7.27 10.80 -8.79
CA GLU A 26 7.81 11.74 -7.80
C GLU A 26 7.38 11.45 -6.37
N ASN A 27 6.27 10.75 -6.16
CA ASN A 27 5.66 10.57 -4.84
C ASN A 27 5.12 9.16 -4.63
N VAL A 28 5.08 8.73 -3.37
CA VAL A 28 4.41 7.53 -2.89
C VAL A 28 3.27 7.89 -1.94
N THR A 29 2.12 7.24 -2.10
CA THR A 29 0.96 7.35 -1.22
C THR A 29 0.92 6.17 -0.26
N LEU A 30 0.84 6.43 1.03
CA LEU A 30 0.69 5.42 2.08
C LEU A 30 -0.68 5.53 2.75
N GLU A 31 -1.24 4.39 3.13
CA GLU A 31 -2.54 4.28 3.80
C GLU A 31 -2.44 3.37 5.03
N CYS A 32 -3.04 3.79 6.14
CA CYS A 32 -3.20 2.95 7.34
C CYS A 32 -4.51 2.15 7.30
N ALA A 33 -4.69 1.20 8.22
CA ALA A 33 -5.93 0.40 8.28
C ALA A 33 -7.21 1.24 8.48
N ASN A 34 -7.10 2.43 9.08
CA ASN A 34 -8.22 3.38 9.27
C ASN A 34 -8.39 4.37 8.12
N ARG A 35 -7.77 4.12 6.95
CA ARG A 35 -7.88 4.94 5.73
C ARG A 35 -7.28 6.36 5.83
N HIS A 36 -6.53 6.68 6.87
CA HIS A 36 -5.71 7.89 6.85
C HIS A 36 -4.63 7.75 5.78
N ARG A 37 -4.39 8.82 5.02
CA ARG A 37 -3.46 8.83 3.90
C ARG A 37 -2.39 9.87 4.10
N VAL A 38 -1.18 9.54 3.66
CA VAL A 38 -0.08 10.49 3.57
C VAL A 38 0.62 10.33 2.24
N VAL A 39 1.07 11.45 1.69
CA VAL A 39 1.89 11.50 0.48
C VAL A 39 3.28 11.97 0.88
N THR A 40 4.30 11.26 0.40
CA THR A 40 5.70 11.64 0.61
C THR A 40 6.47 11.48 -0.69
N ALA A 41 7.60 12.18 -0.79
CA ALA A 41 8.50 12.07 -1.93
C ALA A 41 8.94 10.62 -2.13
N LEU A 42 8.99 10.20 -3.39
CA LEU A 42 9.48 8.89 -3.78
C LEU A 42 10.99 8.82 -3.48
N PRO A 43 11.46 7.84 -2.69
CA PRO A 43 12.88 7.70 -2.38
C PRO A 43 13.72 7.55 -3.65
N ALA A 44 14.91 8.13 -3.70
CA ALA A 44 15.86 7.90 -4.80
C ALA A 44 16.53 6.51 -4.70
N ASP A 45 16.54 5.92 -3.51
CA ASP A 45 17.13 4.62 -3.26
C ASP A 45 16.35 3.49 -3.97
N ARG A 46 17.07 2.71 -4.79
CA ARG A 46 16.49 1.63 -5.59
C ARG A 46 15.94 0.50 -4.72
N ALA A 47 16.61 0.16 -3.60
CA ALA A 47 16.18 -0.93 -2.75
C ALA A 47 14.80 -0.61 -2.11
N THR A 48 14.63 0.61 -1.64
CA THR A 48 13.37 1.11 -1.08
C THR A 48 12.27 1.16 -2.14
N ARG A 49 12.56 1.56 -3.38
CA ARG A 49 11.57 1.51 -4.48
C ARG A 49 11.04 0.10 -4.74
N VAL A 50 11.92 -0.90 -4.77
CA VAL A 50 11.50 -2.31 -4.93
C VAL A 50 10.58 -2.75 -3.79
N LEU A 51 10.82 -2.30 -2.56
CA LEU A 51 9.91 -2.59 -1.44
C LEU A 51 8.55 -1.92 -1.61
N ILE A 52 8.50 -0.68 -2.08
CA ILE A 52 7.27 0.04 -2.41
C ILE A 52 6.47 -0.72 -3.48
N ASP A 53 7.12 -1.09 -4.59
CA ASP A 53 6.50 -1.86 -5.68
C ASP A 53 5.90 -3.18 -5.16
N ASN A 54 6.64 -3.91 -4.34
CA ASN A 54 6.18 -5.17 -3.76
C ASN A 54 4.94 -4.98 -2.86
N TRP A 55 4.89 -3.89 -2.08
CA TRP A 55 3.72 -3.59 -1.26
C TRP A 55 2.48 -3.29 -2.11
N ILE A 56 2.63 -2.47 -3.14
CA ILE A 56 1.56 -2.09 -4.06
C ILE A 56 1.04 -3.33 -4.80
N ALA A 57 1.95 -4.16 -5.34
CA ALA A 57 1.59 -5.41 -6.00
C ALA A 57 0.86 -6.38 -5.06
N LYS A 58 1.32 -6.52 -3.81
CA LYS A 58 0.66 -7.37 -2.81
C LYS A 58 -0.75 -6.88 -2.46
N LYS A 59 -0.95 -5.56 -2.36
CA LYS A 59 -2.28 -4.97 -2.16
C LYS A 59 -3.20 -5.22 -3.37
N GLY A 60 -2.69 -5.05 -4.58
CA GLY A 60 -3.42 -5.38 -5.82
C GLY A 60 -3.83 -6.85 -5.86
N ALA A 61 -2.92 -7.78 -5.53
CA ALA A 61 -3.21 -9.21 -5.48
C ALA A 61 -4.25 -9.57 -4.41
N GLN A 62 -4.19 -8.94 -3.23
CA GLN A 62 -5.21 -9.13 -2.18
C GLN A 62 -6.61 -8.70 -2.65
N LEU A 63 -6.70 -7.60 -3.40
CA LEU A 63 -7.96 -7.14 -3.98
C LEU A 63 -8.43 -8.09 -5.08
N HIS A 64 -7.54 -8.54 -5.96
CA HIS A 64 -7.88 -9.49 -7.02
C HIS A 64 -8.46 -10.80 -6.46
N VAL A 65 -7.84 -11.38 -5.43
CA VAL A 65 -8.35 -12.60 -4.77
C VAL A 65 -9.71 -12.36 -4.08
N GLN A 66 -9.99 -11.14 -3.59
CA GLN A 66 -11.33 -10.80 -3.08
C GLN A 66 -12.36 -10.73 -4.19
N HIS A 67 -12.01 -10.15 -5.34
CA HIS A 67 -12.88 -10.12 -6.52
C HIS A 67 -13.21 -11.53 -7.04
N GLU A 68 -12.21 -12.41 -7.19
CA GLU A 68 -12.42 -13.81 -7.63
C GLU A 68 -13.34 -14.60 -6.69
N ARG A 69 -13.35 -14.26 -5.39
CA ARG A 69 -14.26 -14.88 -4.41
C ARG A 69 -15.68 -14.35 -4.49
N TRP A 70 -15.88 -13.11 -4.92
CA TRP A 70 -17.21 -12.56 -5.17
C TRP A 70 -17.81 -13.16 -6.44
N GLU A 71 -17.03 -13.28 -7.52
CA GLU A 71 -17.51 -13.88 -8.78
C GLU A 71 -17.88 -15.37 -8.64
N ARG A 72 -17.21 -16.12 -7.76
CA ARG A 72 -17.56 -17.52 -7.48
C ARG A 72 -18.75 -17.73 -6.54
N GLY A 73 -19.35 -16.66 -6.01
CA GLY A 73 -20.52 -16.73 -5.12
C GLY A 73 -21.87 -16.55 -5.81
N GLU A 74 -21.88 -16.30 -7.13
CA GLU A 74 -23.12 -16.05 -7.90
C GLU A 74 -23.62 -17.28 -8.70
N ASP A 75 -22.93 -18.42 -8.63
CA ASP A 75 -23.25 -19.65 -9.39
C ASP A 75 -23.76 -20.83 -8.52
N GLU A 76 -24.35 -20.57 -7.34
CA GLU A 76 -25.08 -21.58 -6.57
C GLU A 76 -26.53 -21.11 -6.31
N GLU A 77 -27.38 -21.21 -7.34
CA GLU A 77 -28.85 -21.30 -7.22
C GLU A 77 -29.31 -22.74 -7.48
#